data_AF-A0A061JIS8-F1
#
_entry.id   AF-A0A061JIS8-F1
#
_cell.length_a   1.000
_cell.length_b   1.000
_cell.length_c   1.000
_cell.angle_alpha   90.00
_cell.angle_beta   90.00
_cell.angle_gamma   90.00
#
_symmetry.space_group_name_H-M   'P 1'
#
loop_
_entity.id
_entity.type
_entity.pdbx_description
1 polymer ?
#
loop_
_entity_poly.entity_id
_entity_poly.type
_entity_poly.pdbx_seq_one_letter_code
_entity_poly.pdbx_strand_id
1 'polypeptide(L)' 'MGQKGKKLIGEKSGKYYARTNIIARFVNNRSIAPMIFNGSCTAKVFETWGKQFLIKELKPDQRVVMDTDAFHRS' A
#
# COMPACT_ATOMS: atom_id res chain seq x y z
N MET A 1 4.20 -0.57 36.29
CA MET A 1 2.80 -0.12 36.09
C MET A 1 2.82 1.38 35.88
N GLY A 2 2.30 1.88 34.76
CA GLY A 2 2.35 3.31 34.41
C GLY A 2 1.31 4.12 35.17
N GLN A 3 1.65 5.35 35.55
CA GLN A 3 0.71 6.28 36.21
C GLN A 3 -0.41 6.70 35.25
N LYS A 4 -1.65 6.69 35.76
CA LYS A 4 -2.84 7.22 35.04
C LYS A 4 -2.59 8.67 34.62
N GLY A 5 -2.83 8.97 33.34
CA GLY A 5 -2.75 10.35 32.80
C GLY A 5 -1.39 10.79 32.25
N LYS A 6 -0.36 9.94 32.27
CA LYS A 6 0.95 10.26 31.64
C LYS A 6 1.20 9.38 30.42
N LYS A 7 1.64 10.00 29.31
CA LYS A 7 2.06 9.30 28.10
C LYS A 7 3.26 8.43 28.43
N LEU A 8 3.09 7.11 28.38
CA LEU A 8 4.19 6.17 28.51
C LEU A 8 4.95 6.15 27.19
N ILE A 9 6.17 6.70 27.20
CA ILE A 9 7.11 6.58 26.09
C ILE A 9 7.78 5.22 26.24
N GLY A 10 7.22 4.21 25.58
CA GLY A 10 7.88 2.92 25.41
C GLY A 10 8.59 2.89 24.07
N GLU A 11 9.91 2.69 24.07
CA GLU A 11 10.62 2.32 22.85
C GLU A 11 10.26 0.87 22.50
N LYS A 12 9.27 0.71 21.62
CA LYS A 12 8.94 -0.59 21.06
C LYS A 12 9.73 -0.74 19.78
N SER A 13 10.87 -1.45 19.82
CA SER A 13 11.53 -1.84 18.58
C SER A 13 10.57 -2.73 17.78
N GLY A 14 10.19 -2.27 16.59
CA GLY A 14 9.38 -3.08 15.69
C GLY A 14 10.20 -4.32 15.32
N LYS A 15 9.63 -5.52 15.47
CA LYS A 15 10.30 -6.73 14.96
C LYS A 15 10.37 -6.62 13.43
N TYR A 16 11.57 -6.42 12.89
CA TYR A 16 11.84 -6.41 11.45
C TYR A 16 11.84 -7.86 10.94
N TYR A 17 10.65 -8.46 10.83
CA TYR A 17 10.48 -9.65 10.01
C TYR A 17 10.48 -9.25 8.54
N ALA A 18 10.91 -10.15 7.65
CA ALA A 18 10.74 -9.98 6.22
C ALA A 18 9.25 -9.68 5.94
N ARG A 19 8.97 -8.50 5.39
CA ARG A 19 7.60 -8.08 5.08
C ARG A 19 7.30 -8.40 3.62
N THR A 20 6.29 -9.23 3.44
CA THR A 20 5.63 -9.42 2.16
C THR A 20 4.40 -8.52 2.13
N ASN A 21 4.36 -7.63 1.14
CA ASN A 21 3.30 -6.65 0.92
C ASN A 21 2.50 -7.02 -0.31
N ILE A 22 1.29 -6.47 -0.41
CA ILE A 22 0.39 -6.64 -1.55
C ILE A 22 -0.11 -5.28 -2.02
N ILE A 23 -0.20 -5.11 -3.33
CA ILE A 23 -0.92 -4.01 -3.98
C ILE A 23 -2.03 -4.60 -4.85
N ALA A 24 -3.22 -4.02 -4.79
CA ALA A 24 -4.39 -4.46 -5.54
C ALA A 24 -5.36 -3.30 -5.75
N ARG A 25 -6.21 -3.39 -6.77
CA ARG A 25 -7.34 -2.49 -6.98
C ARG A 25 -8.56 -3.04 -6.26
N PHE A 26 -9.27 -2.21 -5.51
CA PHE A 26 -10.55 -2.57 -4.91
C PHE A 26 -11.71 -1.96 -5.71
N VAL A 27 -12.65 -2.80 -6.16
CA VAL A 27 -13.84 -2.37 -6.90
C VAL A 27 -14.99 -3.38 -6.69
N ASN A 28 -16.23 -2.90 -6.56
CA ASN A 28 -17.42 -3.76 -6.39
C ASN A 28 -17.24 -4.82 -5.30
N ASN A 29 -16.71 -4.41 -4.15
CA ASN A 29 -16.42 -5.26 -2.99
C ASN A 29 -15.45 -6.42 -3.28
N ARG A 30 -14.57 -6.27 -4.28
CA ARG A 30 -13.59 -7.28 -4.70
C ARG A 30 -12.22 -6.66 -4.95
N SER A 31 -11.18 -7.42 -4.61
CA SER A 31 -9.79 -7.08 -4.95
C SER A 31 -9.42 -7.72 -6.29
N ILE A 32 -8.92 -6.91 -7.22
CA ILE A 32 -8.46 -7.34 -8.55
C ILE A 32 -7.05 -6.79 -8.81
N ALA A 33 -6.40 -7.28 -9.87
CA ALA A 33 -5.02 -6.94 -10.20
C ALA A 33 -4.04 -7.09 -9.00
N PRO A 34 -4.04 -8.20 -8.24
CA PRO A 34 -3.12 -8.33 -7.11
C PRO A 34 -1.68 -8.51 -7.58
N MET A 35 -0.74 -7.86 -6.90
CA MET A 35 0.70 -8.12 -7.02
C MET A 35 1.33 -8.17 -5.63
N ILE A 36 2.08 -9.24 -5.36
CA ILE A 36 2.82 -9.43 -4.12
C ILE A 36 4.26 -8.95 -4.33
N PHE A 37 4.81 -8.22 -3.38
CA PHE A 37 6.19 -7.73 -3.42
C PHE A 37 6.81 -7.69 -2.02
N ASN A 38 8.14 -7.73 -1.96
CA ASN A 38 8.88 -7.57 -0.71
C ASN A 38 9.47 -6.16 -0.60
N GLY A 39 9.64 -5.66 0.62
CA GLY A 39 10.16 -4.30 0.86
C GLY A 39 9.09 -3.22 0.65
N SER A 40 9.51 -1.97 0.52
CA SER A 40 8.60 -0.82 0.47
C SER A 40 7.87 -0.68 -0.87
N CYS A 41 6.65 -0.12 -0.84
CA CYS A 41 5.98 0.31 -2.06
C CYS A 41 6.69 1.57 -2.57
N THR A 42 7.38 1.47 -3.70
CA THR A 42 8.07 2.59 -4.35
C THR A 42 7.35 2.98 -5.63
N ALA A 43 7.65 4.17 -6.17
CA ALA A 43 7.17 4.57 -7.51
C ALA A 43 7.39 3.47 -8.55
N LYS A 44 8.56 2.81 -8.53
CA LYS A 44 8.88 1.74 -9.48
C LYS A 44 7.98 0.51 -9.31
N VAL A 45 7.71 0.10 -8.07
CA VAL A 45 6.78 -1.01 -7.77
C VAL A 45 5.38 -0.63 -8.25
N PHE A 46 4.93 0.58 -7.94
CA PHE A 46 3.63 1.10 -8.33
C PHE A 46 3.46 1.18 -9.86
N GLU A 47 4.42 1.75 -10.58
CA GLU A 47 4.39 1.82 -12.05
C GLU A 47 4.39 0.45 -12.69
N THR A 48 5.17 -0.49 -12.15
CA THR A 48 5.25 -1.86 -12.66
C THR A 48 3.89 -2.53 -12.50
N TRP A 49 3.29 -2.41 -11.31
CA TRP A 49 1.94 -2.87 -11.04
C TRP A 49 0.91 -2.22 -11.99
N GLY A 50 1.00 -0.90 -12.15
CA GLY A 50 0.11 -0.10 -12.99
C GLY A 50 0.10 -0.59 -14.44
N LYS A 51 1.30 -0.69 -15.04
CA LYS A 51 1.50 -1.10 -16.44
C LYS A 51 1.17 -2.56 -16.68
N GLN A 52 1.56 -3.45 -15.76
CA GLN A 52 1.46 -4.89 -15.99
C GLN A 52 0.12 -5.50 -15.58
N PHE A 53 -0.56 -4.92 -14.59
CA PHE A 53 -1.77 -5.48 -13.99
C PHE A 53 -2.94 -4.50 -14.05
N LEU A 54 -2.83 -3.31 -13.44
CA LEU A 54 -3.97 -2.40 -13.27
C LEU A 54 -4.61 -1.98 -14.60
N ILE A 55 -3.82 -1.47 -15.54
CA ILE A 55 -4.33 -0.89 -16.80
C ILE A 55 -5.13 -1.92 -17.62
N LYS A 56 -4.76 -3.20 -17.55
CA LYS A 56 -5.46 -4.29 -18.26
C LYS A 56 -6.86 -4.56 -17.72
N GLU A 57 -7.10 -4.21 -16.46
CA GLU A 57 -8.38 -4.42 -15.77
C GLU A 57 -9.29 -3.18 -15.80
N LEU A 58 -8.77 -2.03 -16.23
CA LEU A 58 -9.55 -0.79 -16.31
C LEU A 58 -10.49 -0.83 -17.50
N LYS A 59 -11.75 -0.46 -17.25
CA LYS A 59 -12.75 -0.22 -18.29
C LYS A 59 -12.78 1.27 -18.65
N PRO A 60 -13.24 1.63 -19.86
CA PRO A 60 -13.55 3.01 -20.20
C PRO A 60 -14.40 3.68 -19.11
N ASP A 61 -14.16 4.97 -18.89
CA ASP A 61 -14.85 5.83 -17.92
C ASP A 61 -14.64 5.48 -16.44
N GLN A 62 -13.80 4.50 -16.11
CA GLN A 62 -13.42 4.24 -14.72
C GLN A 62 -12.36 5.21 -14.22
N ARG A 63 -12.57 5.72 -13.01
CA ARG A 63 -11.58 6.53 -12.28
C ARG A 63 -10.83 5.67 -11.28
N VAL A 64 -9.54 5.94 -11.11
CA VAL A 64 -8.71 5.34 -10.07
C VAL A 64 -8.52 6.39 -8.98
N VAL A 65 -8.80 6.01 -7.73
CA VAL A 65 -8.60 6.84 -6.55
C VAL A 65 -7.51 6.19 -5.71
N MET A 66 -6.51 6.97 -5.31
CA MET A 66 -5.35 6.55 -4.55
C MET A 66 -5.13 7.51 -3.39
N ASP A 67 -4.35 7.10 -2.40
CA ASP A 67 -3.93 7.98 -1.32
C ASP A 67 -2.91 9.04 -1.80
N THR A 68 -2.63 10.03 -0.95
CA THR A 68 -1.85 11.22 -1.32
C THR A 68 -0.33 11.01 -1.14
N ASP A 69 0.16 9.78 -1.26
CA ASP A 69 1.60 9.51 -1.09
C ASP A 69 2.44 10.34 -2.08
N ALA A 70 3.61 10.78 -1.62
CA ALA A 70 4.52 11.64 -2.37
C ALA A 70 4.93 11.01 -3.71
N PHE A 71 5.07 9.68 -3.80
CA PHE A 71 5.47 9.02 -5.03
C PHE A 71 4.36 8.92 -6.09
N HIS A 72 3.11 9.28 -5.77
CA HIS A 72 2.05 9.43 -6.77
C HIS A 72 2.11 10.76 -7.52
N ARG A 73 2.97 11.70 -7.09
CA ARG A 73 3.09 13.06 -7.64
C ARG A 73 4.40 13.31 -8.40
N SER A 74 5.20 12.27 -8.61
CA SER A 74 6.47 12.34 -9.38
C SER A 74 6.23 12.29 -10.88
#